data_AF-A0A936MXT0-F1
#
_entry.id   AF-A0A936MXT0-F1
#
_cell.length_a   1.000
_cell.length_b   1.000
_cell.length_c   1.000
_cell.angle_alpha   90.00
_cell.angle_beta   90.00
_cell.angle_gamma   90.00
#
_symmetry.space_group_name_H-M   'P 1'
#
loop_
_entity.id
_entity.type
_entity.pdbx_description
1 polymer ?
#
loop_
_entity_poly.entity_id
_entity_poly.type
_entity_poly.pdbx_seq_one_letter_code
_entity_poly.pdbx_strand_id
1 'polypeptide(L)'
;MGARHITLDPGHPEARFSATERPRIALRQAFFVTSDPDWQRRLNRAALIVTTRAYDDRGRELVADHQVFRFSALFNATWPDPLFRNIRNWTYVPVELRADAPPVMGWLLELRLRDLRLGPEERMEVVFLG
;
A
#
# COMPACT_ATOMS: atom_id res chain seq x y z
N MET A 1 4.21 16.62 4.79
CA MET A 1 3.70 15.24 4.70
C MET A 1 2.74 14.99 5.83
N GLY A 2 1.50 14.67 5.50
CA GLY A 2 0.46 14.35 6.47
C GLY A 2 0.41 12.84 6.71
N ALA A 3 0.06 12.42 7.92
CA ALA A 3 -0.33 11.04 8.16
C ALA A 3 -1.71 10.80 7.53
N ARG A 4 -1.83 9.72 6.75
CA ARG A 4 -3.09 9.25 6.19
C ARG A 4 -3.41 7.88 6.75
N HIS A 5 -4.69 7.63 6.97
CA HIS A 5 -5.23 6.36 7.41
C HIS A 5 -6.19 5.85 6.34
N ILE A 6 -6.02 4.59 5.94
CA ILE A 6 -6.91 3.89 5.02
C ILE A 6 -7.40 2.59 5.63
N THR A 7 -8.59 2.21 5.20
CA THR A 7 -9.19 0.90 5.49
C THR A 7 -9.37 0.16 4.17
N LEU A 8 -8.91 -1.09 4.12
CA LEU A 8 -9.16 -2.01 3.04
C LEU A 8 -10.05 -3.14 3.56
N ASP A 9 -11.20 -3.34 2.92
CA ASP A 9 -12.22 -4.31 3.29
C ASP A 9 -12.74 -5.01 2.02
N PRO A 10 -13.62 -6.04 2.12
CA PRO A 10 -14.14 -6.71 0.92
C PRO A 10 -14.90 -5.79 -0.05
N GLY A 11 -15.54 -4.73 0.44
CA GLY A 11 -16.25 -3.74 -0.39
C GLY A 11 -15.30 -2.70 -1.00
N HIS A 12 -14.18 -2.43 -0.31
CA HIS A 12 -13.14 -1.48 -0.71
C HIS A 12 -11.76 -2.17 -0.69
N PRO A 13 -11.49 -3.07 -1.65
CA PRO A 13 -10.26 -3.87 -1.65
C PRO A 13 -9.00 -3.07 -2.03
N GLU A 14 -9.19 -1.82 -2.45
CA GLU A 14 -8.14 -0.90 -2.86
C GLU A 14 -8.44 0.53 -2.37
N ALA A 15 -7.38 1.29 -2.10
CA ALA A 15 -7.46 2.72 -1.80
C ALA A 15 -6.71 3.50 -2.87
N ARG A 16 -7.35 4.53 -3.44
CA ARG A 16 -6.80 5.33 -4.54
C ARG A 16 -6.67 6.81 -4.17
N PHE A 17 -5.57 7.43 -4.58
CA PHE A 17 -5.28 8.84 -4.32
C PHE A 17 -4.71 9.50 -5.57
N SER A 18 -5.27 10.65 -5.94
CA SER A 18 -4.66 11.51 -6.96
C SER A 18 -3.69 12.48 -6.32
N ALA A 19 -2.60 12.79 -7.02
CA ALA A 19 -1.62 13.80 -6.62
C ALA A 19 -1.10 14.55 -7.85
N THR A 20 -0.78 15.82 -7.67
CA THR A 20 -0.10 16.64 -8.70
C THR A 20 1.41 16.42 -8.68
N GLU A 21 1.96 16.11 -7.51
CA GLU A 21 3.37 15.80 -7.31
C GLU A 21 3.62 14.29 -7.27
N ARG A 22 4.88 13.91 -7.51
CA ARG A 22 5.29 12.51 -7.44
C ARG A 22 5.03 11.93 -6.04
N PRO A 23 4.21 10.88 -5.88
CA PRO A 23 3.89 10.32 -4.58
C PRO A 23 5.14 9.82 -3.86
N ARG A 24 5.30 10.23 -2.61
CA ARG A 24 6.31 9.69 -1.70
C ARG A 24 5.57 9.15 -0.50
N ILE A 25 5.58 7.82 -0.32
CA ILE A 25 4.88 7.21 0.79
C ILE A 25 5.82 6.41 1.70
N ALA A 26 5.60 6.53 3.00
CA ALA A 26 6.25 5.69 3.99
C ALA A 26 5.19 5.03 4.87
N LEU A 27 5.07 3.71 4.77
CA LEU A 27 4.14 2.94 5.60
C LEU A 27 4.69 2.92 7.03
N ARG A 28 3.83 3.24 8.00
CA ARG A 28 4.21 3.35 9.41
C ARG A 28 3.56 2.28 10.27
N GLN A 29 2.30 1.96 9.97
CA GLN A 29 1.55 0.97 10.72
C GLN A 29 0.62 0.21 9.78
N ALA A 30 0.38 -1.05 10.12
CA ALA A 30 -0.67 -1.85 9.53
C ALA A 30 -1.33 -2.69 10.63
N PHE A 31 -2.64 -2.85 10.57
CA PHE A 31 -3.40 -3.65 11.53
C PHE A 31 -4.43 -4.48 10.78
N PHE A 32 -4.34 -5.80 10.90
CA PHE A 32 -5.31 -6.70 10.29
C PHE A 32 -6.38 -7.05 11.33
N VAL A 33 -7.54 -6.42 11.23
CA VAL A 33 -8.67 -6.66 12.13
C VAL A 33 -9.31 -7.99 11.76
N THR A 34 -9.17 -8.99 12.62
CA THR A 34 -9.73 -10.33 12.44
C THR A 34 -9.92 -11.02 13.79
N SER A 35 -10.89 -11.92 13.86
CA SER A 35 -11.06 -12.88 14.96
C SER A 35 -10.47 -14.27 14.64
N ASP A 36 -9.92 -14.45 13.43
CA ASP A 36 -9.34 -15.71 12.98
C ASP A 36 -8.03 -15.99 13.73
N PRO A 37 -7.95 -17.06 14.54
CA PRO A 37 -6.73 -17.41 15.26
C PRO A 37 -5.56 -17.77 14.33
N ASP A 38 -5.82 -18.13 13.07
CA ASP A 38 -4.82 -18.48 12.07
C ASP A 38 -4.29 -17.27 11.26
N TRP A 39 -4.56 -16.05 11.71
CA TRP A 39 -4.16 -14.81 11.02
C TRP A 39 -2.67 -14.77 10.64
N GLN A 40 -1.79 -15.33 11.47
CA GLN A 40 -0.33 -15.35 11.22
C GLN A 40 0.01 -16.08 9.92
N ARG A 41 -0.60 -17.25 9.71
CA ARG A 41 -0.39 -18.06 8.50
C ARG A 41 -0.86 -17.33 7.26
N ARG A 42 -1.96 -16.58 7.37
CA ARG A 42 -2.52 -15.78 6.27
C ARG A 42 -1.62 -14.60 5.94
N LEU A 43 -1.20 -13.83 6.95
CA LEU A 43 -0.31 -12.68 6.75
C LEU A 43 1.09 -13.07 6.25
N ASN A 44 1.59 -14.26 6.60
CA ASN A 44 2.88 -14.74 6.09
C ASN A 44 2.95 -14.79 4.54
N ARG A 45 1.80 -14.99 3.89
CA ARG A 45 1.71 -15.02 2.41
C ARG A 45 1.27 -13.68 1.82
N ALA A 46 0.65 -12.83 2.64
CA ALA A 46 0.07 -11.58 2.21
C ALA A 46 1.13 -10.51 1.87
N ALA A 47 0.73 -9.59 1.00
CA ALA A 47 1.47 -8.37 0.74
C ALA A 47 0.55 -7.17 0.55
N LEU A 48 1.04 -5.98 0.87
CA LEU A 48 0.48 -4.73 0.39
C LEU A 48 1.20 -4.34 -0.90
N ILE A 49 0.45 -4.15 -1.97
CA ILE A 49 0.96 -3.67 -3.25
C ILE A 49 0.68 -2.19 -3.32
N VAL A 50 1.73 -1.42 -3.59
CA VAL A 50 1.67 0.01 -3.87
C VAL A 50 1.92 0.17 -5.35
N THR A 51 0.93 0.67 -6.07
CA THR A 51 1.03 1.02 -7.48
C THR A 51 1.06 2.53 -7.60
N THR A 52 1.99 3.08 -8.38
CA THR A 52 1.88 4.48 -8.83
C THR A 52 1.85 4.55 -10.33
N ARG A 53 1.03 5.45 -10.87
CA ARG A 53 0.91 5.72 -12.30
C ARG A 53 1.07 7.21 -12.54
N ALA A 54 1.85 7.58 -13.54
CA ALA A 54 1.96 8.97 -13.98
C ALA A 54 1.19 9.18 -15.29
N TYR A 55 0.59 10.35 -15.46
CA TYR A 55 -0.21 10.69 -16.64
C TYR A 55 0.24 12.02 -17.24
N ASP A 56 0.14 12.15 -18.56
CA ASP A 56 0.29 13.42 -19.28
C ASP A 56 -1.01 14.23 -19.33
N ASP A 57 -0.97 15.37 -20.03
CA ASP A 57 -2.08 16.31 -20.23
C ASP A 57 -3.26 15.72 -21.02
N ARG A 58 -3.02 14.63 -21.75
CA ARG A 58 -4.04 13.89 -22.51
C ARG A 58 -4.57 12.69 -21.74
N GLY A 59 -4.12 12.49 -20.49
CA GLY A 59 -4.51 11.35 -19.66
C GLY A 59 -3.85 10.04 -20.08
N ARG A 60 -2.82 10.06 -20.93
CA ARG A 60 -2.07 8.86 -21.30
C ARG A 60 -1.10 8.50 -20.16
N GLU A 61 -1.10 7.22 -19.79
CA GLU A 61 -0.15 6.68 -18.82
C GLU A 61 1.28 6.75 -19.38
N LEU A 62 2.16 7.43 -18.65
CA LEU A 62 3.58 7.57 -18.98
C LEU A 62 4.44 6.49 -18.32
N VAL A 63 4.08 6.10 -17.10
CA VAL A 63 4.74 5.02 -16.35
C VAL A 63 3.76 4.43 -15.35
N ALA A 64 3.90 3.13 -15.10
CA ALA A 64 3.35 2.43 -13.96
C ALA A 64 4.48 1.73 -13.20
N ASP A 65 4.55 1.94 -11.89
CA ASP A 65 5.46 1.23 -10.99
C ASP A 65 4.67 0.48 -9.92
N HIS A 66 5.18 -0.69 -9.53
CA HIS A 66 4.54 -1.56 -8.56
C HIS A 66 5.57 -2.03 -7.52
N GLN A 67 5.33 -1.70 -6.26
CA GLN A 67 6.15 -2.16 -5.14
C GLN A 67 5.37 -3.08 -4.22
N VAL A 68 6.04 -4.16 -3.81
CA VAL A 68 5.45 -5.24 -3.05
C VAL A 68 6.01 -5.24 -1.64
N PHE A 69 5.16 -4.95 -0.67
CA PHE A 69 5.51 -4.94 0.74
C PHE A 69 4.94 -6.19 1.42
N ARG A 70 5.79 -7.21 1.63
CA ARG A 70 5.38 -8.52 2.17
C ARG A 70 5.30 -8.50 3.69
N PHE A 71 4.13 -8.75 4.27
CA PHE A 71 3.94 -8.73 5.73
C PHE A 71 4.85 -9.72 6.47
N SER A 72 5.26 -10.82 5.83
CA SER A 72 6.26 -11.74 6.38
C SER A 72 7.61 -11.10 6.71
N ALA A 73 7.99 -10.02 6.02
CA ALA A 73 9.21 -9.27 6.34
C ALA A 73 9.10 -8.47 7.65
N LEU A 74 7.88 -8.29 8.15
CA LEU A 74 7.59 -7.63 9.42
C LEU A 74 7.16 -8.63 10.50
N PHE A 75 7.10 -9.93 10.17
CA PHE A 75 6.55 -10.94 11.04
C PHE A 75 7.39 -11.11 12.31
N ASN A 76 6.69 -11.20 13.42
CA ASN A 76 7.25 -11.58 14.70
C ASN A 76 6.29 -12.56 15.38
N ALA A 77 6.77 -13.78 15.61
CA ALA A 77 5.99 -14.88 16.18
C ALA A 77 5.51 -14.60 17.63
N THR A 78 6.12 -13.63 18.33
CA THR A 78 5.76 -13.29 19.71
C THR A 78 4.64 -12.25 19.80
N TRP A 79 4.12 -11.77 18.67
CA TRP A 79 3.07 -10.77 18.71
C TRP A 79 1.73 -11.39 19.09
N PRO A 80 1.05 -10.84 20.11
CA PRO A 80 -0.26 -11.31 20.52
C PRO A 80 -1.33 -10.98 19.47
N ASP A 81 -1.11 -9.92 18.70
CA ASP A 81 -2.10 -9.34 17.79
C ASP A 81 -1.50 -9.10 16.39
N PRO A 82 -2.33 -9.08 15.34
CA PRO A 82 -1.95 -8.78 13.95
C PRO A 82 -1.62 -7.29 13.69
N LEU A 83 -0.82 -6.69 14.57
CA LEU A 83 -0.51 -5.26 14.60
C LEU A 83 0.98 -4.99 14.36
N PHE A 84 1.27 -4.37 13.21
CA PHE A 84 2.62 -3.98 12.80
C PHE A 84 2.82 -2.49 13.11
N ARG A 85 3.63 -2.18 14.13
CA ARG A 85 3.96 -0.79 14.50
C ARG A 85 5.38 -0.43 14.06
N ASN A 86 5.64 0.88 13.91
CA ASN A 86 6.97 1.43 13.65
C ASN A 86 7.64 0.82 12.41
N ILE A 87 6.89 0.62 11.33
CA ILE A 87 7.44 0.11 10.07
C ILE A 87 8.44 1.15 9.53
N ARG A 88 9.70 0.73 9.34
CA ARG A 88 10.81 1.59 8.89
C ARG A 88 11.24 1.34 7.45
N ASN A 89 11.10 0.10 6.99
CA ASN A 89 11.69 -0.38 5.74
C ASN A 89 10.69 -0.47 4.59
N TRP A 90 9.46 0.03 4.78
CA TRP A 90 8.43 0.08 3.74
C TRP A 90 8.23 1.51 3.27
N THR A 91 9.23 2.00 2.53
CA THR A 91 9.19 3.29 1.86
C THR A 91 9.06 3.04 0.37
N TYR A 92 8.07 3.66 -0.25
CA TYR A 92 7.95 3.64 -1.70
C TYR A 92 9.06 4.48 -2.31
N VAL A 93 9.84 3.87 -3.21
CA VAL A 93 10.91 4.54 -3.94
C VAL A 93 10.42 4.86 -5.35
N PRO A 94 10.13 6.11 -5.70
CA PRO A 94 9.49 6.39 -6.97
C PRO A 94 10.36 6.05 -8.18
N VAL A 95 9.74 5.46 -9.20
CA VAL A 95 10.41 5.21 -10.50
C VAL A 95 10.86 6.52 -11.16
N GLU A 96 12.03 6.48 -11.80
CA GLU A 96 12.52 7.58 -12.62
C GLU A 96 11.92 7.50 -14.02
N LEU A 97 11.47 8.65 -14.53
CA LEU A 97 11.00 8.77 -15.90
C LEU A 97 12.19 8.86 -16.84
N ARG A 98 12.00 8.39 -18.07
CA ARG A 98 12.99 8.60 -19.14
C ARG A 98 13.17 10.10 -19.38
N ALA A 99 14.38 10.50 -19.77
CA ALA A 99 14.72 11.91 -19.98
C ALA A 99 13.88 12.58 -21.10
N ASP A 100 13.37 11.79 -22.04
CA ASP A 100 12.53 12.22 -23.17
C ASP A 100 11.01 12.05 -22.91
N ALA A 101 10.61 11.65 -21.69
CA ALA A 101 9.21 11.49 -21.36
C ALA A 101 8.46 12.85 -21.40
N PRO A 102 7.21 12.88 -21.90
CA PRO A 102 6.35 14.06 -21.79
C PRO A 102 6.21 14.54 -20.34
N PRO A 103 5.90 15.83 -20.11
CA PRO A 103 5.64 16.34 -18.77
C PRO A 103 4.53 15.57 -18.05
N VAL A 104 4.75 15.25 -16.78
CA VAL A 104 3.72 14.65 -15.93
C VAL A 104 2.76 15.72 -15.45
N MET A 105 1.47 15.50 -15.67
CA MET A 105 0.39 16.37 -15.21
C MET A 105 -0.33 15.84 -13.97
N GLY A 106 -0.22 14.54 -13.71
CA GLY A 106 -0.83 13.95 -12.53
C GLY A 106 -0.30 12.56 -12.22
N TRP A 107 -0.53 12.16 -10.97
CA TRP A 107 -0.19 10.86 -10.44
C TRP A 107 -1.42 10.21 -9.82
N LEU A 108 -1.52 8.89 -9.99
CA LEU A 108 -2.44 8.04 -9.25
C LEU A 108 -1.62 7.10 -8.37
N LEU A 109 -1.93 7.07 -7.08
CA LEU A 109 -1.45 6.10 -6.12
C LEU A 109 -2.57 5.12 -5.80
N GLU A 110 -2.29 3.83 -5.83
CA GLU A 110 -3.22 2.76 -5.47
C GLU A 110 -2.54 1.83 -4.46
N LEU A 111 -3.21 1.55 -3.34
CA LEU A 111 -2.80 0.56 -2.36
C LEU A 111 -3.81 -0.57 -2.36
N ARG A 112 -3.34 -1.81 -2.50
CA ARG A 112 -4.19 -3.01 -2.52
C ARG A 112 -3.55 -4.17 -1.79
N LEU A 113 -4.38 -5.03 -1.20
CA LEU A 113 -3.92 -6.29 -0.64
C LEU A 113 -3.70 -7.33 -1.75
N ARG A 114 -2.70 -8.18 -1.56
CA ARG A 114 -2.47 -9.37 -2.38
C ARG A 114 -2.34 -10.58 -1.45
N ASP A 115 -2.91 -11.70 -1.88
CA ASP A 115 -2.82 -13.00 -1.20
C ASP A 115 -3.42 -13.01 0.22
N LEU A 116 -4.19 -11.98 0.58
CA LEU A 116 -5.02 -11.91 1.79
C LEU A 116 -6.48 -11.75 1.37
N ARG A 117 -7.25 -12.84 1.45
CA ARG A 117 -8.70 -12.81 1.27
C ARG A 117 -9.34 -12.37 2.58
N LEU A 118 -10.02 -11.23 2.56
CA LEU A 118 -10.74 -10.70 3.72
C LEU A 118 -12.14 -11.32 3.79
N GLY A 119 -12.55 -11.72 4.99
CA GLY A 119 -13.92 -12.07 5.33
C GLY A 119 -14.79 -10.82 5.53
N PRO A 120 -16.11 -10.98 5.68
CA PRO A 120 -17.07 -9.85 5.75
C PRO A 120 -16.80 -8.84 6.87
N GLU A 121 -16.34 -9.32 8.03
CA GLU A 121 -16.04 -8.51 9.22
C GLU A 121 -14.56 -8.11 9.31
N GLU A 122 -13.75 -8.56 8.35
CA GLU A 122 -12.32 -8.34 8.38
C GLU A 122 -11.92 -7.10 7.58
N ARG A 123 -10.91 -6.40 8.08
CA ARG A 123 -10.33 -5.25 7.38
C ARG A 123 -8.86 -5.10 7.68
N MET A 124 -8.13 -4.51 6.74
CA MET A 124 -6.76 -4.04 6.96
C MET A 124 -6.78 -2.52 7.11
N GLU A 125 -6.33 -2.05 8.26
CA GLU A 125 -6.09 -0.63 8.52
C GLU A 125 -4.61 -0.33 8.26
N VAL A 126 -4.32 0.68 7.44
CA VAL A 126 -2.94 1.07 7.09
C VAL A 126 -2.74 2.56 7.33
N VAL A 127 -1.66 2.89 8.05
CA VAL A 127 -1.23 4.27 8.28
C VAL A 127 0.07 4.52 7.52
N PHE A 128 0.09 5.59 6.73
CA PHE A 128 1.26 6.00 5.98
C PHE A 128 1.45 7.51 5.98
N LEU A 129 2.69 7.95 5.76
CA LEU A 129 3.02 9.36 5.53
C LEU A 129 3.03 9.62 4.02
N GLY A 130 2.42 10.73 3.58
CA GLY A 130 2.39 11.15 2.17
C GLY A 130 2.10 12.62 1.98
#